data_AF-A0A6P8DHL8-F1
#
_entry.id   AF-A0A6P8DHL8-F1
#
_cell.length_a   1.000
_cell.length_b   1.000
_cell.length_c   1.000
_cell.angle_alpha   90.00
_cell.angle_beta   90.00
_cell.angle_gamma   90.00
#
_symmetry.space_group_name_H-M   'P 1'
#
loop_
_entity.id
_entity.type
_entity.pdbx_description
1 polymer ?
#
loop_
_entity_poly.entity_id
_entity_poly.type
_entity_poly.pdbx_seq_one_letter_code
_entity_poly.pdbx_strand_id
1 'polypeptide(L)'
;MAKFPFLISALVVMFSPLLFIRGVEPTTFTVVNKCDYTVWPGILANAGKPAVSTTSFALQKGEFRAISPRTNAGRPSEAETRRGR
;
A
#
# COMPACT_ATOMS: atom_id res chain seq x y z
N MET A 1 -1.51 50.19 13.89
CA MET A 1 -2.06 49.45 12.73
C MET A 1 -1.07 48.46 12.08
N ALA A 2 0.21 48.42 12.49
CA ALA A 2 1.24 47.54 11.89
C ALA A 2 1.33 46.10 12.46
N LYS A 3 0.63 45.79 13.56
CA LYS A 3 0.64 44.44 14.17
C LYS A 3 -0.10 43.39 13.33
N PHE A 4 -1.15 43.81 12.61
CA PHE A 4 -1.98 42.93 11.80
C PHE A 4 -1.23 42.29 10.62
N PRO A 5 -0.48 43.03 9.77
CA PRO A 5 0.30 42.43 8.69
C PRO A 5 1.45 41.55 9.21
N PHE A 6 2.00 41.85 10.38
CA PHE A 6 3.07 41.04 11.00
C PHE A 6 2.56 39.66 11.43
N LEU A 7 1.36 39.61 12.02
CA LEU A 7 0.72 38.35 12.40
C LEU A 7 0.34 37.52 11.17
N ILE A 8 -0.18 38.16 10.12
CA ILE A 8 -0.53 37.46 8.87
C ILE A 8 0.72 36.88 8.22
N SER A 9 1.82 37.65 8.14
CA SER A 9 3.09 37.17 7.61
C SER A 9 3.62 35.98 8.41
N ALA A 10 3.59 36.05 9.74
CA ALA A 10 4.02 34.94 10.60
C ALA A 10 3.18 33.66 10.38
N LEU A 11 1.86 33.80 10.24
CA LEU A 11 0.97 32.67 9.96
C LEU A 11 1.26 32.06 8.58
N VAL A 12 1.44 32.87 7.54
CA VAL A 12 1.75 32.37 6.19
C VAL A 12 3.06 31.58 6.17
N VAL A 13 4.11 32.09 6.84
CA VAL A 13 5.39 31.38 6.95
C VAL A 13 5.23 30.05 7.68
N MET A 14 4.48 30.04 8.79
CA MET A 14 4.24 28.83 9.59
C MET A 14 3.41 27.77 8.86
N PHE A 15 2.41 28.17 8.05
CA PHE A 15 1.54 27.24 7.34
C PHE A 15 2.08 26.80 5.96
N SER A 16 3.05 27.53 5.41
CA SER A 16 3.71 27.19 4.13
C SER A 16 4.21 25.74 4.01
N PRO A 17 4.77 25.07 5.04
CA PRO A 17 5.32 23.73 4.91
C PRO A 17 4.23 22.66 4.69
N LEU A 18 3.00 22.92 5.16
CA LEU A 18 1.89 21.97 5.04
C LEU A 18 1.49 21.74 3.58
N LEU A 19 1.74 22.72 2.71
CA LEU A 19 1.46 22.62 1.27
C LEU A 19 2.48 21.71 0.54
N PHE A 20 3.62 21.42 1.16
CA PHE A 20 4.69 20.59 0.59
C PHE A 20 4.63 19.13 1.04
N ILE A 21 3.62 18.73 1.84
CA ILE A 21 3.43 17.33 2.20
C ILE A 21 2.94 16.56 0.97
N ARG A 22 3.89 15.97 0.23
CA ARG A 22 3.57 15.02 -0.84
C ARG A 22 3.12 13.69 -0.21
N GLY A 23 1.90 13.26 -0.52
CA GLY A 23 1.40 11.95 -0.12
C GLY A 23 2.17 10.81 -0.79
N VAL A 24 2.20 9.63 -0.16
CA VAL A 24 2.72 8.40 -0.77
C VAL A 24 1.78 7.94 -1.88
N GLU A 25 2.30 7.74 -3.08
CA GLU A 25 1.53 7.18 -4.19
C GLU A 25 1.36 5.65 -4.02
N PRO A 26 0.12 5.12 -4.17
CA PRO A 26 -0.12 3.68 -4.08
C PRO A 26 0.54 2.95 -5.26
N THR A 27 1.53 2.11 -4.95
CA THR A 27 2.18 1.22 -5.93
C THR A 27 1.38 -0.07 -6.13
N THR A 28 1.13 -0.45 -7.38
CA THR A 28 0.46 -1.72 -7.74
C THR A 28 1.49 -2.82 -7.93
N PHE A 29 1.24 -4.00 -7.37
CA PHE A 29 2.14 -5.15 -7.47
C PHE A 29 1.52 -6.20 -8.37
N THR A 30 2.26 -6.69 -9.38
CA THR A 30 1.79 -7.77 -10.25
C THR A 30 2.51 -9.06 -9.86
N VAL A 31 1.74 -10.09 -9.52
CA VAL A 31 2.24 -11.44 -9.26
C VAL A 31 1.96 -12.30 -10.47
N VAL A 32 2.97 -13.01 -10.97
CA VAL A 32 2.87 -13.89 -12.15
C VAL A 32 3.23 -15.32 -11.74
N ASN A 33 2.36 -16.28 -12.01
CA ASN A 33 2.68 -17.68 -11.80
C ASN A 33 3.45 -18.25 -13.01
N LYS A 34 4.76 -18.44 -12.84
CA LYS A 34 5.62 -19.11 -13.85
C LYS A 34 5.77 -20.61 -13.63
N CYS A 35 5.14 -21.17 -12.60
CA CYS A 35 5.20 -22.60 -12.28
C CYS A 35 4.21 -23.40 -13.13
N ASP A 36 4.49 -24.69 -13.33
CA ASP A 36 3.60 -25.63 -14.04
C ASP A 36 2.38 -26.10 -13.21
N TYR A 37 2.20 -25.56 -12.01
CA TYR A 37 1.14 -25.92 -11.07
C TYR A 37 0.47 -24.67 -10.48
N THR A 38 -0.76 -24.84 -9.98
CA THR A 38 -1.51 -23.77 -9.33
C THR A 38 -0.82 -23.37 -8.02
N VAL A 39 -0.50 -22.08 -7.88
CA VAL A 39 0.04 -21.51 -6.65
C VAL A 39 -1.04 -20.75 -5.91
N TRP A 40 -0.90 -20.68 -4.59
CA TRP A 40 -1.84 -19.99 -3.71
C TRP A 40 -1.08 -18.94 -2.90
N PRO A 41 -0.81 -17.75 -3.47
CA PRO A 41 -0.14 -16.69 -2.76
C PRO A 41 -1.03 -16.16 -1.63
N GLY A 42 -0.48 -16.00 -0.43
CA GLY A 42 -1.14 -15.34 0.68
C GLY A 42 -0.63 -13.90 0.85
N ILE A 43 -1.54 -12.95 1.00
CA ILE A 43 -1.19 -11.56 1.37
C ILE A 43 -1.39 -11.41 2.89
N LEU A 44 -0.32 -11.15 3.64
CA LEU A 44 -0.41 -10.79 5.06
C LEU A 44 -0.39 -9.26 5.23
N ALA A 45 -1.12 -8.76 6.23
CA ALA A 45 -0.98 -7.38 6.68
C ALA A 45 0.25 -7.26 7.61
N ASN A 46 0.99 -6.16 7.46
CA ASN A 46 2.21 -5.86 8.21
C ASN A 46 2.01 -5.89 9.74
N ALA A 47 3.08 -6.16 10.50
CA ALA A 47 3.05 -6.23 11.96
C ALA A 47 2.49 -4.93 12.59
N GLY A 48 1.49 -5.06 13.46
CA GLY A 48 0.83 -3.93 14.16
C GLY A 48 -0.46 -3.41 13.52
N LYS A 49 -0.95 -4.01 12.42
CA LYS A 49 -2.31 -3.80 11.90
C LYS A 49 -3.18 -5.02 12.26
N PRO A 50 -4.50 -4.85 12.53
CA PRO A 50 -5.38 -6.00 12.73
C PRO A 50 -5.26 -6.92 11.51
N ALA A 51 -5.07 -8.23 11.76
CA ALA A 51 -4.90 -9.22 10.72
C ALA A 51 -6.12 -9.18 9.79
N VAL A 52 -5.96 -8.56 8.61
CA VAL A 52 -6.91 -8.75 7.53
C VAL A 52 -6.76 -10.22 7.14
N SER A 53 -7.85 -10.98 7.26
CA SER A 53 -7.93 -12.39 6.88
C SER A 53 -7.05 -12.64 5.66
N THR A 54 -6.03 -13.48 5.82
CA THR A 54 -4.99 -13.75 4.83
C THR A 54 -5.68 -14.07 3.50
N THR A 55 -5.73 -13.10 2.59
CA THR A 55 -6.50 -13.27 1.36
C THR A 55 -5.64 -14.12 0.46
N SER A 56 -5.85 -15.44 0.51
CA SER A 56 -5.26 -16.39 -0.42
C SER A 56 -6.10 -16.40 -1.69
N PHE A 57 -5.43 -16.37 -2.83
CA PHE A 57 -6.08 -16.49 -4.14
C PHE A 57 -5.37 -17.57 -4.95
N ALA A 58 -6.12 -18.31 -5.77
CA ALA A 58 -5.54 -19.25 -6.71
C ALA A 58 -4.99 -18.48 -7.92
N LEU A 59 -3.79 -18.83 -8.36
CA LEU A 59 -3.18 -18.31 -9.58
C LEU A 59 -2.79 -19.51 -10.47
N GLN A 60 -3.48 -19.66 -11.60
CA GLN A 60 -3.25 -20.76 -12.54
C GLN A 60 -1.92 -20.59 -13.28
N LYS A 61 -1.47 -21.64 -13.97
CA LYS A 61 -0.24 -21.61 -14.78
C LYS A 61 -0.30 -20.48 -15.80
N GLY A 62 0.68 -19.58 -15.78
CA GLY A 62 0.77 -18.44 -16.69
C GLY A 62 -0.18 -17.29 -16.36
N GLU A 63 -1.01 -17.42 -15.32
CA GLU A 63 -1.91 -16.36 -14.88
C GLU A 63 -1.13 -15.29 -14.10
N PHE A 64 -1.58 -14.05 -14.23
CA PHE A 64 -1.07 -12.93 -13.44
C PHE A 64 -2.22 -12.20 -12.76
N ARG A 65 -1.96 -11.70 -11.55
CA ARG A 65 -2.89 -10.82 -10.83
C ARG A 65 -2.18 -9.55 -10.41
N ALA A 66 -2.82 -8.43 -10.70
CA ALA A 66 -2.47 -7.13 -10.16
C ALA A 66 -3.13 -6.92 -8.79
N ILE A 67 -2.31 -6.64 -7.79
CA ILE A 67 -2.69 -6.32 -6.42
C ILE A 67 -2.56 -4.81 -6.28
N SER A 68 -3.71 -4.13 -6.26
CA SER A 68 -3.79 -2.68 -6.03
C SER A 68 -3.87 -2.38 -4.54
N PRO A 69 -3.23 -1.33 -4.00
CA PRO A 69 -3.31 -0.94 -2.58
C PRO A 69 -4.72 -0.54 -2.10
N ARG A 70 -5.66 -0.38 -3.04
CA ARG A 70 -7.07 -0.05 -2.77
C ARG A 70 -7.93 -1.29 -2.52
N THR A 71 -7.39 -2.49 -2.69
CA THR A 71 -7.98 -3.64 -2.02
C THR A 71 -7.73 -3.44 -0.52
N ASN A 72 -8.65 -3.84 0.36
CA ASN A 72 -8.45 -3.71 1.81
C ASN A 72 -7.27 -4.56 2.34
N ALA A 73 -6.44 -5.11 1.46
CA ALA A 73 -5.20 -5.78 1.78
C ALA A 73 -4.13 -4.72 2.05
N GLY A 74 -3.56 -4.77 3.25
CA GLY A 74 -2.48 -3.89 3.66
C GLY A 74 -1.27 -3.92 2.72
N ARG A 75 -0.32 -3.03 3.01
CA ARG A 75 0.96 -2.85 2.32
C ARG A 75 1.55 -4.21 1.85
N PRO A 76 2.10 -4.30 0.63
CA PRO A 76 2.78 -5.50 0.13
C PRO A 76 3.86 -5.95 1.13
N SER A 77 3.57 -6.96 1.93
CA SER A 77 4.56 -7.67 2.73
C SER A 77 4.68 -9.09 2.20
N GLU A 78 5.94 -9.52 2.01
CA GLU A 78 6.45 -10.87 1.79
C GLU A 78 5.42 -11.91 1.32
N ALA A 79 5.51 -12.33 0.05
CA ALA A 79 4.63 -13.37 -0.49
C ALA A 79 5.07 -14.77 -0.01
N GLU A 80 4.36 -15.34 0.97
CA GLU A 80 4.58 -16.72 1.43
C GLU A 80 3.91 -17.71 0.47
N THR A 81 4.68 -18.57 -0.20
CA THR A 81 4.16 -19.57 -1.14
C THR A 81 3.87 -20.88 -0.41
N ARG A 82 2.60 -21.14 -0.05
CA ARG A 82 2.18 -22.47 0.44
C ARG A 82 1.88 -23.40 -0.73
N ARG A 83 2.63 -24.49 -0.84
CA ARG A 83 2.38 -25.58 -1.80
C ARG A 83 1.13 -26.35 -1.36
N GLY A 84 0.10 -26.42 -2.20
CA GLY A 84 -1.12 -27.18 -1.92
C GLY A 84 -0.81 -28.67 -1.73
N ARG A 85 -1.33 -29.24 -0.65
CA ARG A 85 -1.40 -30.70 -0.43
C ARG A 85 -2.57 -31.26 -1.23
#